data_AF-A0A6B1DMJ6-F1
#
_entry.id   AF-A0A6B1DMJ6-F1
#
_cell.length_a   1.000
_cell.length_b   1.000
_cell.length_c   1.000
_cell.angle_alpha   90.00
_cell.angle_beta   90.00
_cell.angle_gamma   90.00
#
_symmetry.space_group_name_H-M   'P 1'
#
loop_
_entity.id
_entity.type
_entity.pdbx_description
1 polymer ?
#
loop_
_entity_poly.entity_id
_entity_poly.type
_entity_poly.pdbx_seq_one_letter_code
_entity_poly.pdbx_strand_id
1 'polypeptide(L)'
;MRVGLGRRSTLRINRAVLIALAAITLAGCASGRALQEGRLAERQRDYDRAVVLYRRAVQERPNDRSAQLALERAMLRAAQQHYAAGRALARQSRWEEALAEYQIAYELNPTMGDIERELAETREAVRTRLESRGDGETELEALIERTRHTGPPGLELPNGGPMPDEVVFREASARTVFSAIGQFAGVTIVFDPQFVDEPVTADLRGVTFTAAIETIANSTRNFFQVTAPGTVTIVPDTPAKRREYQQEVVRTFYLSNADVNETIDLLRLVLDVRRIAPVTATNAVSVMDTPERLEAAARLVQAIDKARAEVVIEVQLLEVDRQTIRDYGLEFAAQGADAALATDAEGFGLTVDDISRLSGSDLFVSNPMSLLVNMLADDSNTRILANPSLRTSDGLAAEAHFGERVPVPVSTFVPIAAGGVAQQPITSFNYENIGVNIEILPRIHHNDEVSLELVVEISNISGTGFGDLPQFGSREITTTLRLRDGETNILAGLIRDDERETLDGIPGLSRVPVLGRLFGRTRTESQETDIILTLRPHIIRVLDLDEQDVLPFRVSSGGAAAVVGSSLPLPGRLDPQPRDPVERLGGPPPVIQEPVTPPDPPVNR
;
A
#
# COMPACT_ATOMS: atom_id res chain seq x y z
N MET A 1 -14.82 -51.25 -105.72
CA MET A 1 -15.43 -49.90 -105.70
C MET A 1 -15.03 -49.23 -104.38
N ARG A 2 -14.30 -48.11 -104.45
CA ARG A 2 -13.90 -47.14 -103.40
C ARG A 2 -12.95 -47.58 -102.26
N VAL A 3 -11.70 -47.05 -102.23
CA VAL A 3 -11.11 -45.97 -101.35
C VAL A 3 -10.84 -46.48 -99.91
N GLY A 4 -9.70 -46.29 -99.22
CA GLY A 4 -8.44 -45.55 -99.40
C GLY A 4 -7.83 -45.21 -98.01
N LEU A 5 -6.48 -45.21 -97.88
CA LEU A 5 -5.61 -44.58 -96.83
C LEU A 5 -5.79 -45.01 -95.34
N GLY A 6 -4.79 -45.05 -94.44
CA GLY A 6 -3.38 -44.67 -94.47
C GLY A 6 -2.68 -44.86 -93.09
N ARG A 7 -1.39 -45.23 -93.16
CA ARG A 7 -0.20 -45.03 -92.27
C ARG A 7 -0.27 -44.45 -90.83
N ARG A 8 0.58 -45.07 -89.99
CA ARG A 8 1.53 -44.52 -88.94
C ARG A 8 1.00 -44.14 -87.54
N SER A 9 1.34 -44.93 -86.51
CA SER A 9 1.24 -44.51 -85.09
C SER A 9 2.02 -45.36 -84.05
N THR A 10 3.32 -45.63 -84.19
CA THR A 10 4.08 -46.40 -83.16
C THR A 10 5.26 -45.68 -82.48
N LEU A 11 5.45 -44.36 -82.65
CA LEU A 11 6.59 -43.64 -82.04
C LEU A 11 6.25 -42.64 -80.91
N ARG A 12 4.98 -42.50 -80.49
CA ARG A 12 4.60 -41.48 -79.48
C ARG A 12 4.58 -41.96 -78.03
N ILE A 13 4.51 -43.26 -77.76
CA ILE A 13 4.31 -43.78 -76.39
C ILE A 13 5.60 -43.72 -75.56
N ASN A 14 6.78 -43.94 -76.15
CA ASN A 14 8.04 -43.94 -75.39
C ASN A 14 8.50 -42.57 -74.88
N ARG A 15 8.12 -41.45 -75.54
CA ARG A 15 8.45 -40.11 -75.05
C ARG A 15 7.58 -39.69 -73.87
N ALA A 16 6.29 -40.07 -73.86
CA ALA A 16 5.38 -39.72 -72.77
C ALA A 16 5.75 -40.46 -71.47
N VAL A 17 6.16 -41.73 -71.56
CA VAL A 17 6.59 -42.51 -70.38
C VAL A 17 7.92 -41.99 -69.82
N LEU A 18 8.89 -41.61 -70.66
CA LEU A 18 10.15 -41.02 -70.22
C LEU A 18 9.96 -39.63 -69.58
N ILE A 19 9.06 -38.80 -70.11
CA ILE A 19 8.74 -37.48 -69.53
C ILE A 19 7.97 -37.65 -68.21
N ALA A 20 7.06 -38.62 -68.11
CA ALA A 20 6.35 -38.93 -66.86
C ALA A 20 7.29 -39.49 -65.79
N LEU A 21 8.23 -40.39 -66.15
CA LEU A 21 9.23 -40.90 -65.21
C LEU A 21 10.19 -39.80 -64.73
N ALA A 22 10.63 -38.90 -65.63
CA ALA A 22 11.46 -37.75 -65.29
C ALA A 22 10.71 -36.74 -64.39
N ALA A 23 9.42 -36.50 -64.64
CA ALA A 23 8.58 -35.64 -63.81
C ALA A 23 8.35 -36.21 -62.40
N ILE A 24 8.22 -37.54 -62.27
CA ILE A 24 8.09 -38.21 -60.96
C ILE A 24 9.42 -38.18 -60.18
N THR A 25 10.57 -38.29 -60.84
CA THR A 25 11.89 -38.13 -60.19
C THR A 25 12.20 -36.69 -59.80
N LEU A 26 11.71 -35.69 -60.53
CA LEU A 26 11.91 -34.27 -60.22
C LEU A 26 10.94 -33.76 -59.12
N ALA A 27 9.73 -34.30 -59.02
CA ALA A 27 8.79 -33.98 -57.95
C ALA A 27 9.26 -34.50 -56.57
N GLY A 28 10.11 -35.53 -56.53
CA GLY A 28 10.73 -36.05 -55.31
C GLY A 28 11.76 -35.11 -54.67
N CYS A 29 12.40 -34.22 -55.44
CA CYS A 29 13.47 -33.35 -54.95
C CYS A 29 12.99 -31.99 -54.42
N ALA A 30 11.82 -31.50 -54.86
CA ALA A 30 11.29 -30.21 -54.39
C ALA A 30 10.80 -30.26 -52.94
N SER A 31 10.41 -31.44 -52.46
CA SER A 31 9.73 -31.66 -51.18
C SER A 31 10.64 -31.96 -49.98
N GLY A 32 11.97 -31.93 -50.18
CA GLY A 32 12.98 -32.01 -49.12
C GLY A 32 13.76 -30.71 -48.91
N ARG A 33 13.39 -29.64 -49.64
CA ARG A 33 14.17 -28.40 -49.72
C ARG A 33 14.17 -27.61 -48.40
N ALA A 34 13.01 -27.43 -47.77
CA ALA A 34 12.91 -26.72 -46.48
C ALA A 34 13.73 -27.42 -45.37
N LEU A 35 13.76 -28.76 -45.37
CA LEU A 35 14.51 -29.54 -44.41
C LEU A 35 16.03 -29.48 -44.66
N GLN A 36 16.47 -29.43 -45.93
CA GLN A 36 17.87 -29.19 -46.26
C GLN A 36 18.33 -27.77 -45.93
N GLU A 37 17.49 -26.77 -46.21
CA GLU A 37 17.75 -25.37 -45.86
C GLU A 37 17.80 -25.18 -44.34
N GLY A 38 16.91 -25.83 -43.58
CA GLY A 38 16.97 -25.87 -42.11
C GLY A 38 18.28 -26.46 -41.58
N ARG A 39 18.77 -27.56 -42.17
CA ARG A 39 20.08 -28.14 -41.81
C ARG A 39 21.25 -27.22 -42.12
N LEU A 40 21.14 -26.39 -43.17
CA LEU A 40 22.16 -25.39 -43.49
C LEU A 40 22.16 -24.26 -42.47
N ALA A 41 20.99 -23.76 -42.08
CA ALA A 41 20.85 -22.74 -41.03
C ALA A 41 21.38 -23.25 -39.66
N GLU A 42 21.07 -24.50 -39.30
CA GLU A 42 21.58 -25.13 -38.08
C GLU A 42 23.12 -25.25 -38.08
N ARG A 43 23.73 -25.56 -39.23
CA ARG A 43 25.20 -25.57 -39.37
C ARG A 43 25.82 -24.19 -39.23
N GLN A 44 25.08 -23.14 -39.60
CA GLN A 44 25.50 -21.75 -39.43
C GLN A 44 25.26 -21.22 -38.02
N ARG A 45 24.71 -22.04 -37.11
CA ARG A 45 24.28 -21.66 -35.75
C ARG A 45 23.18 -20.58 -35.73
N ASP A 46 22.45 -20.44 -36.83
CA ASP A 46 21.27 -19.59 -36.92
C ASP A 46 20.04 -20.44 -36.57
N TYR A 47 19.84 -20.67 -35.26
CA TYR A 47 18.82 -21.60 -34.78
C TYR A 47 17.40 -21.03 -34.95
N ASP A 48 17.22 -19.71 -34.89
CA ASP A 48 15.91 -19.08 -35.07
C ASP A 48 15.38 -19.30 -36.48
N ARG A 49 16.25 -19.07 -37.47
CA ARG A 49 15.94 -19.38 -38.87
C ARG A 49 15.74 -20.87 -39.08
N ALA A 50 16.52 -21.73 -38.42
CA ALA A 50 16.34 -23.17 -38.48
C ALA A 50 14.98 -23.62 -37.94
N VAL A 51 14.50 -23.05 -36.81
CA VAL A 51 13.17 -23.33 -36.24
C VAL A 51 12.07 -22.97 -37.24
N VAL A 52 12.14 -21.80 -37.88
CA VAL A 52 11.15 -21.38 -38.88
C VAL A 52 11.13 -22.35 -40.08
N LEU A 53 12.30 -22.72 -40.60
CA LEU A 53 12.43 -23.62 -41.74
C LEU A 53 11.97 -25.05 -41.42
N TYR A 54 12.30 -25.56 -40.24
CA TYR A 54 11.84 -26.88 -39.80
C TYR A 54 10.34 -26.88 -39.46
N ARG A 55 9.78 -25.80 -38.91
CA ARG A 55 8.33 -25.66 -38.68
C ARG A 55 7.58 -25.71 -40.01
N ARG A 56 8.09 -25.05 -41.04
CA ARG A 56 7.58 -25.16 -42.41
C ARG A 56 7.70 -26.59 -42.95
N ALA A 57 8.83 -27.27 -42.74
CA ALA A 57 9.00 -28.66 -43.17
C ALA A 57 8.02 -29.63 -42.49
N VAL A 58 7.71 -29.42 -41.20
CA VAL A 58 6.70 -30.19 -40.46
C VAL A 58 5.28 -29.86 -40.94
N GLN A 59 4.97 -28.61 -41.29
CA GLN A 59 3.68 -28.23 -41.87
C GLN A 59 3.45 -28.87 -43.24
N GLU A 60 4.49 -28.93 -44.08
CA GLU A 60 4.44 -29.57 -45.40
C GLU A 60 4.30 -31.10 -45.28
N ARG A 61 4.89 -31.72 -44.24
CA ARG A 61 4.78 -33.16 -43.95
C ARG A 61 4.62 -33.44 -42.45
N PRO A 62 3.38 -33.46 -41.94
CA PRO A 62 3.11 -33.66 -40.51
C PRO A 62 3.60 -35.00 -39.95
N ASN A 63 3.69 -36.05 -40.79
CA ASN A 63 4.08 -37.41 -40.37
C ASN A 63 5.59 -37.72 -40.52
N ASP A 64 6.41 -36.77 -40.97
CA ASP A 64 7.85 -37.00 -41.12
C ASP A 64 8.56 -36.88 -39.76
N ARG A 65 8.85 -38.04 -39.14
CA ARG A 65 9.57 -38.11 -37.85
C ARG A 65 10.93 -37.40 -37.89
N SER A 66 11.60 -37.37 -39.04
CA SER A 66 12.92 -36.73 -39.15
C SER A 66 12.84 -35.21 -39.09
N ALA A 67 11.77 -34.64 -39.65
CA ALA A 67 11.47 -33.20 -39.60
C ALA A 67 11.05 -32.78 -38.19
N GLN A 68 10.19 -33.58 -37.54
CA GLN A 68 9.76 -33.35 -36.16
C GLN A 68 10.96 -33.34 -35.19
N LEU A 69 11.81 -34.36 -35.25
CA LEU A 69 13.03 -34.43 -34.42
C LEU A 69 14.05 -33.32 -34.75
N ALA A 70 14.07 -32.82 -35.98
CA ALA A 70 14.92 -31.68 -36.34
C ALA A 70 14.39 -30.37 -35.76
N LEU A 71 13.07 -30.16 -35.81
CA LEU A 71 12.41 -29.00 -35.21
C LEU A 71 12.62 -28.97 -33.69
N GLU A 72 12.39 -30.08 -33.00
CA GLU A 72 12.56 -30.19 -31.54
C GLU A 72 14.00 -29.85 -31.11
N ARG A 73 14.99 -30.41 -31.81
CA ARG A 73 16.41 -30.10 -31.55
C ARG A 73 16.77 -28.64 -31.87
N ALA A 74 16.17 -28.05 -32.91
CA ALA A 74 16.40 -26.64 -33.25
C ALA A 74 15.79 -25.70 -32.20
N MET A 75 14.57 -25.98 -31.73
CA MET A 75 13.89 -25.22 -30.67
C MET A 75 14.68 -25.28 -29.37
N LEU A 76 15.19 -26.46 -28.99
CA LEU A 76 16.01 -26.61 -27.79
C LEU A 76 17.31 -25.78 -27.86
N ARG A 77 17.98 -25.74 -29.02
CA ARG A 77 19.20 -24.94 -29.19
C ARG A 77 18.91 -23.43 -29.26
N ALA A 78 17.83 -23.03 -29.92
CA ALA A 78 17.39 -21.64 -29.95
C ALA A 78 17.02 -21.15 -28.54
N ALA A 79 16.27 -21.95 -27.77
CA ALA A 79 15.93 -21.64 -26.38
C ALA A 79 17.19 -21.45 -25.52
N GLN A 80 18.19 -22.34 -25.65
CA GLN A 80 19.46 -22.20 -24.93
C GLN A 80 20.24 -20.93 -25.32
N GLN A 81 20.19 -20.53 -26.59
CA GLN A 81 20.83 -19.31 -27.07
C GLN A 81 20.17 -18.05 -26.48
N HIS A 82 18.84 -17.95 -26.55
CA HIS A 82 18.08 -16.84 -25.97
C HIS A 82 18.22 -16.79 -24.44
N TYR A 83 18.21 -17.94 -23.77
CA TYR A 83 18.48 -18.01 -22.33
C TYR A 83 19.88 -17.49 -21.96
N ALA A 84 20.91 -17.83 -22.74
CA ALA A 84 22.26 -17.33 -22.52
C ALA A 84 22.38 -15.81 -22.80
N ALA A 85 21.67 -15.30 -23.81
CA ALA A 85 21.58 -13.88 -24.12
C ALA A 85 20.87 -13.10 -22.99
N GLY A 86 19.73 -13.61 -22.50
CA GLY A 86 19.00 -13.07 -21.35
C GLY A 86 19.90 -12.96 -20.11
N ARG A 87 20.65 -14.01 -19.76
CA ARG A 87 21.63 -13.96 -18.65
C ARG A 87 22.77 -12.96 -18.86
N ALA A 88 23.18 -12.72 -20.10
CA ALA A 88 24.21 -11.73 -20.40
C ALA A 88 23.68 -10.30 -20.23
N LEU A 89 22.44 -10.04 -20.66
CA LEU A 89 21.77 -8.74 -20.53
C LEU A 89 21.40 -8.43 -19.09
N ALA A 90 20.90 -9.43 -18.33
CA ALA A 90 20.62 -9.32 -16.91
C ALA A 90 21.87 -8.90 -16.11
N ARG A 91 23.04 -9.51 -16.42
CA ARG A 91 24.34 -9.11 -15.82
C ARG A 91 24.79 -7.68 -16.15
N GLN A 92 24.27 -7.10 -17.22
CA GLN A 92 24.51 -5.70 -17.61
C GLN A 92 23.42 -4.75 -17.07
N SER A 93 22.52 -5.22 -16.19
CA SER A 93 21.40 -4.48 -15.65
C SER A 93 20.40 -3.99 -16.72
N ARG A 94 20.37 -4.65 -17.89
CA ARG A 94 19.44 -4.37 -19.00
C ARG A 94 18.23 -5.30 -18.91
N TRP A 95 17.43 -5.11 -17.86
CA TRP A 95 16.34 -6.02 -17.47
C TRP A 95 15.21 -6.13 -18.50
N GLU A 96 14.85 -5.04 -19.18
CA GLU A 96 13.78 -5.04 -20.20
C GLU A 96 14.14 -5.94 -21.41
N GLU A 97 15.38 -5.84 -21.87
CA GLU A 97 15.88 -6.68 -22.98
C GLU A 97 16.09 -8.13 -22.54
N ALA A 98 16.60 -8.34 -21.31
CA ALA A 98 16.73 -9.67 -20.72
C ALA A 98 15.36 -10.36 -20.59
N LEU A 99 14.32 -9.62 -20.20
CA LEU A 99 12.94 -10.12 -20.10
C LEU A 99 12.43 -10.62 -21.45
N ALA A 100 12.65 -9.86 -22.52
CA ALA A 100 12.23 -10.25 -23.87
C ALA A 100 12.94 -11.53 -24.32
N GLU A 101 14.25 -11.65 -24.09
CA GLU A 101 15.03 -12.84 -24.41
C GLU A 101 14.57 -14.07 -23.63
N TYR A 102 14.30 -13.93 -22.32
CA TYR A 102 13.77 -15.03 -21.52
C TYR A 102 12.35 -15.46 -21.92
N GLN A 103 11.50 -14.54 -22.39
CA GLN A 103 10.19 -14.87 -22.94
C GLN A 103 10.31 -15.73 -24.19
N ILE A 104 11.18 -15.34 -25.13
CA ILE A 104 11.43 -16.13 -26.35
C ILE A 104 11.97 -17.52 -25.98
N ALA A 105 12.89 -17.61 -25.02
CA ALA A 105 13.43 -18.87 -24.54
C ALA A 105 12.34 -19.79 -23.95
N TYR A 106 11.41 -19.22 -23.16
CA TYR A 106 10.27 -19.94 -22.57
C TYR A 106 9.29 -20.45 -23.63
N GLU A 107 8.95 -19.63 -24.64
CA GLU A 107 8.07 -20.03 -25.74
C GLU A 107 8.64 -21.18 -26.56
N LEU A 108 9.97 -21.20 -26.75
CA LEU A 108 10.66 -22.25 -27.50
C LEU A 108 10.81 -23.55 -26.69
N ASN A 109 10.98 -23.47 -25.36
CA ASN A 109 11.06 -24.64 -24.50
C ASN A 109 10.50 -24.39 -23.07
N PRO A 110 9.20 -24.64 -22.85
CA PRO A 110 8.59 -24.48 -21.53
C PRO A 110 9.06 -25.50 -20.48
N THR A 111 9.69 -26.60 -20.88
CA THR A 111 10.08 -27.69 -19.95
C THR A 111 11.39 -27.42 -19.21
N MET A 112 12.09 -26.34 -19.55
CA MET A 112 13.36 -25.96 -18.93
C MET A 112 13.10 -25.14 -17.66
N GLY A 113 13.09 -25.80 -16.50
CA GLY A 113 12.69 -25.20 -15.22
C GLY A 113 13.51 -23.98 -14.75
N ASP A 114 14.73 -23.79 -15.25
CA ASP A 114 15.54 -22.62 -14.91
C ASP A 114 15.05 -21.33 -15.59
N ILE A 115 14.37 -21.43 -16.75
CA ILE A 115 13.86 -20.25 -17.49
C ILE A 115 12.72 -19.60 -16.71
N GLU A 116 11.81 -20.39 -16.14
CA GLU A 116 10.64 -19.88 -15.42
C GLU A 116 11.04 -19.04 -14.19
N ARG A 117 12.04 -19.51 -13.44
CA ARG A 117 12.58 -18.79 -12.28
C ARG A 117 13.21 -17.46 -12.68
N GLU A 118 14.11 -17.49 -13.66
CA GLU A 118 14.82 -16.28 -14.15
C GLU A 118 13.86 -15.26 -14.78
N LEU A 119 12.81 -15.74 -15.44
CA LEU A 119 11.73 -14.91 -15.99
C LEU A 119 10.93 -14.23 -14.87
N ALA A 120 10.64 -14.93 -13.76
CA ALA A 120 9.96 -14.37 -12.60
C ALA A 120 10.83 -13.31 -11.91
N GLU A 121 12.09 -13.64 -11.62
CA GLU A 121 13.07 -12.72 -11.02
C GLU A 121 13.29 -11.48 -11.88
N THR A 122 13.39 -11.64 -13.20
CA THR A 122 13.57 -10.50 -14.12
C THR A 122 12.31 -9.64 -14.23
N ARG A 123 11.10 -10.24 -14.18
CA ARG A 123 9.85 -9.47 -14.12
C ARG A 123 9.75 -8.64 -12.84
N GLU A 124 10.14 -9.23 -11.72
CA GLU A 124 10.19 -8.53 -10.44
C GLU A 124 11.21 -7.39 -10.49
N ALA A 125 12.42 -7.63 -10.99
CA ALA A 125 13.44 -6.60 -11.17
C ALA A 125 13.00 -5.44 -12.10
N VAL A 126 12.26 -5.75 -13.19
CA VAL A 126 11.65 -4.72 -14.05
C VAL A 126 10.56 -3.96 -13.30
N ARG A 127 9.73 -4.64 -12.51
CA ARG A 127 8.66 -4.01 -11.71
C ARG A 127 9.24 -3.11 -10.63
N THR A 128 10.19 -3.58 -9.82
CA THR A 128 10.87 -2.77 -8.80
C THR A 128 11.56 -1.56 -9.41
N ARG A 129 12.14 -1.69 -10.62
CA ARG A 129 12.71 -0.55 -11.33
C ARG A 129 11.66 0.41 -11.86
N LEU A 130 10.50 -0.08 -12.30
CA LEU A 130 9.38 0.76 -12.72
C LEU A 130 8.72 1.45 -11.53
N GLU A 131 8.67 0.80 -10.37
CA GLU A 131 8.23 1.37 -9.09
C GLU A 131 9.23 2.45 -8.63
N SER A 132 10.54 2.17 -8.66
CA SER A 132 11.58 3.19 -8.40
C SER A 132 11.68 4.27 -9.49
N ARG A 133 11.05 4.07 -10.65
CA ARG A 133 10.93 5.04 -11.74
C ARG A 133 9.55 5.73 -11.73
N GLY A 134 8.62 5.24 -10.92
CA GLY A 134 7.44 5.95 -10.46
C GLY A 134 7.80 7.06 -9.47
N ASP A 135 8.96 6.92 -8.80
CA ASP A 135 9.71 8.02 -8.15
C ASP A 135 10.52 8.87 -9.15
N GLY A 136 10.31 8.69 -10.46
CA GLY A 136 10.92 9.51 -11.48
C GLY A 136 10.19 10.85 -11.54
N GLU A 137 10.82 11.88 -10.98
CA GLU A 137 10.40 13.28 -11.06
C GLU A 137 9.66 13.55 -12.37
N THR A 138 8.39 13.94 -12.28
CA THR A 138 7.65 14.37 -13.47
C THR A 138 8.44 15.44 -14.23
N GLU A 139 8.25 15.61 -15.55
CA GLU A 139 8.99 16.64 -16.33
C GLU A 139 8.88 18.03 -15.67
N LEU A 140 7.74 18.32 -15.03
CA LEU A 140 7.51 19.51 -14.22
C LEU A 140 8.34 19.53 -12.94
N GLU A 141 8.39 18.43 -12.19
CA GLU A 141 9.17 18.29 -10.96
C GLU A 141 10.68 18.38 -11.23
N ALA A 142 11.17 17.71 -12.28
CA ALA A 142 12.55 17.82 -12.74
C ALA A 142 12.90 19.23 -13.25
N LEU A 143 11.91 20.01 -13.72
CA LEU A 143 12.08 21.41 -14.08
C LEU A 143 12.10 22.32 -12.84
N ILE A 144 11.22 22.07 -11.87
CA ILE A 144 11.21 22.75 -10.56
C ILE A 144 12.56 22.54 -9.86
N GLU A 145 13.08 21.30 -9.87
CA GLU A 145 14.34 20.96 -9.23
C GLU A 145 15.54 21.62 -9.91
N ARG A 146 15.57 21.64 -11.24
CA ARG A 146 16.64 22.32 -12.00
C ARG A 146 16.64 23.83 -11.78
N THR A 147 15.46 24.42 -11.67
CA THR A 147 15.29 25.87 -11.47
C THR A 147 15.47 26.28 -10.00
N ARG A 148 15.47 25.32 -9.07
CA ARG A 148 15.64 25.54 -7.62
C ARG A 148 16.84 26.40 -7.27
N HIS A 149 17.98 26.12 -7.89
CA HIS A 149 19.27 26.79 -7.65
C HIS A 149 19.55 27.94 -8.62
N THR A 150 18.68 28.17 -9.60
CA THR A 150 18.87 29.26 -10.55
C THR A 150 18.34 30.54 -9.93
N GLY A 151 19.25 31.38 -9.42
CA GLY A 151 18.90 32.73 -8.98
C GLY A 151 18.33 33.58 -10.13
N PRO A 152 17.62 34.68 -9.83
CA PRO A 152 17.17 35.60 -10.87
C PRO A 152 18.39 36.10 -11.69
N PRO A 153 18.34 36.03 -13.02
CA PRO A 153 19.50 36.34 -13.86
C PRO A 153 19.97 37.78 -13.65
N GLY A 154 21.28 37.97 -13.47
CA GLY A 154 21.93 39.29 -13.41
C GLY A 154 22.10 39.90 -12.02
N LEU A 155 21.75 39.18 -10.95
CA LEU A 155 21.88 39.62 -9.54
C LEU A 155 22.91 38.85 -8.73
N GLU A 156 23.65 37.94 -9.37
CA GLU A 156 24.74 37.23 -8.71
C GLU A 156 25.88 38.19 -8.38
N LEU A 157 26.39 38.09 -7.15
CA LEU A 157 27.68 38.68 -6.82
C LEU A 157 28.69 38.16 -7.85
N PRO A 158 29.46 39.06 -8.50
CA PRO A 158 30.52 38.62 -9.38
C PRO A 158 31.41 37.66 -8.59
N ASN A 159 31.69 36.48 -9.15
CA ASN A 159 32.74 35.62 -8.64
C ASN A 159 34.05 36.40 -8.78
N GLY A 160 34.36 37.19 -7.75
CA GLY A 160 35.49 38.09 -7.74
C GLY A 160 36.76 37.30 -8.02
N GLY A 161 37.72 37.96 -8.67
CA GLY A 161 39.07 37.41 -8.81
C GLY A 161 39.67 36.98 -7.47
N PRO A 162 40.73 36.16 -7.47
CA PRO A 162 41.36 35.66 -6.25
C PRO A 162 41.75 36.82 -5.33
N MET A 163 41.21 36.81 -4.11
CA MET A 163 41.57 37.75 -3.04
C MET A 163 42.97 37.42 -2.50
N PRO A 164 43.74 38.40 -2.02
CA PRO A 164 44.99 38.14 -1.32
C PRO A 164 44.75 37.34 -0.02
N ASP A 165 45.70 36.48 0.35
CA ASP A 165 45.59 35.61 1.54
C ASP A 165 45.47 36.39 2.86
N GLU A 166 46.08 37.58 2.95
CA GLU A 166 45.98 38.49 4.09
C GLU A 166 45.91 39.95 3.62
N VAL A 167 44.91 40.69 4.10
CA VAL A 167 44.75 42.13 3.87
C VAL A 167 44.43 42.82 5.19
N VAL A 168 45.27 43.76 5.60
CA VAL A 168 45.13 44.50 6.85
C VAL A 168 44.92 45.97 6.57
N PHE A 169 43.81 46.52 7.04
CA PHE A 169 43.51 47.94 7.01
C PHE A 169 43.60 48.53 8.41
N ARG A 170 44.36 49.62 8.57
CA ARG A 170 44.51 50.34 9.85
C ARG A 170 44.01 51.76 9.67
N GLU A 171 42.92 52.10 10.36
CA GLU A 171 42.28 53.44 10.30
C GLU A 171 42.07 53.96 8.86
N ALA A 172 41.81 53.08 7.91
CA ALA A 172 41.56 53.45 6.52
C ALA A 172 40.10 53.93 6.38
N SER A 173 39.85 54.89 5.48
CA SER A 173 38.47 55.33 5.24
C SER A 173 37.65 54.20 4.61
N ALA A 174 36.40 54.03 5.02
CA ALA A 174 35.51 53.00 4.52
C ALA A 174 35.45 53.00 2.99
N ARG A 175 35.43 54.18 2.36
CA ARG A 175 35.49 54.31 0.90
C ARG A 175 36.74 53.67 0.30
N THR A 176 37.92 53.91 0.88
CA THR A 176 39.18 53.32 0.43
C THR A 176 39.21 51.80 0.65
N VAL A 177 38.71 51.33 1.79
CA VAL A 177 38.63 49.88 2.09
C VAL A 177 37.76 49.16 1.06
N PHE A 178 36.56 49.68 0.81
CA PHE A 178 35.66 49.10 -0.17
C PHE A 178 36.28 49.14 -1.58
N SER A 179 36.75 50.29 -2.05
CA SER A 179 37.38 50.40 -3.37
C SER A 179 38.58 49.46 -3.55
N ALA A 180 39.39 49.24 -2.50
CA ALA A 180 40.49 48.28 -2.54
C ALA A 180 39.99 46.83 -2.69
N ILE A 181 38.96 46.44 -1.93
CA ILE A 181 38.33 45.10 -2.05
C ILE A 181 37.76 44.88 -3.46
N GLY A 182 37.07 45.88 -4.01
CA GLY A 182 36.57 45.84 -5.39
C GLY A 182 37.69 45.72 -6.41
N GLN A 183 38.79 46.46 -6.23
CA GLN A 183 39.94 46.41 -7.13
C GLN A 183 40.64 45.03 -7.12
N PHE A 184 40.77 44.39 -5.96
CA PHE A 184 41.30 43.02 -5.87
C PHE A 184 40.41 42.00 -6.57
N ALA A 185 39.09 42.15 -6.44
CA ALA A 185 38.12 41.24 -7.04
C ALA A 185 37.79 41.54 -8.52
N GLY A 186 38.28 42.67 -9.08
CA GLY A 186 37.91 43.12 -10.43
C GLY A 186 36.47 43.63 -10.54
N VAL A 187 35.90 44.12 -9.43
CA VAL A 187 34.51 44.59 -9.33
C VAL A 187 34.49 46.11 -9.12
N THR A 188 33.64 46.81 -9.88
CA THR A 188 33.44 48.25 -9.74
C THR A 188 32.55 48.53 -8.53
N ILE A 189 32.99 49.41 -7.64
CA ILE A 189 32.22 49.81 -6.46
C ILE A 189 31.72 51.24 -6.64
N VAL A 190 30.42 51.41 -6.44
CA VAL A 190 29.71 52.69 -6.47
C VAL A 190 29.16 52.98 -5.08
N PHE A 191 29.12 54.25 -4.68
CA PHE A 191 28.61 54.67 -3.37
C PHE A 191 27.33 55.49 -3.54
N ASP A 192 26.33 55.25 -2.69
CA ASP A 192 25.15 56.11 -2.60
C ASP A 192 25.56 57.54 -2.17
N PRO A 193 24.87 58.59 -2.63
CA PRO A 193 25.18 59.98 -2.24
C PRO A 193 25.15 60.25 -0.73
N GLN A 194 24.38 59.46 0.03
CA GLN A 194 24.26 59.56 1.49
C GLN A 194 25.25 58.67 2.24
N PHE A 195 26.21 58.05 1.55
CA PHE A 195 27.26 57.26 2.17
C PHE A 195 28.14 58.13 3.08
N VAL A 196 28.30 57.70 4.33
CA VAL A 196 29.16 58.34 5.33
C VAL A 196 30.49 57.61 5.37
N ASP A 197 31.59 58.34 5.16
CA ASP A 197 32.94 57.79 5.18
C ASP A 197 33.47 57.78 6.62
N GLU A 198 33.46 56.61 7.27
CA GLU A 198 33.98 56.39 8.64
C GLU A 198 35.32 55.62 8.57
N PRO A 199 36.28 55.86 9.50
CA PRO A 199 37.51 55.10 9.56
C PRO A 199 37.26 53.67 10.08
N VAL A 200 37.79 52.67 9.37
CA VAL A 200 37.61 51.25 9.68
C VAL A 200 38.97 50.58 9.86
N THR A 201 39.06 49.69 10.85
CA THR A 201 40.19 48.78 11.04
C THR A 201 39.69 47.36 10.84
N ALA A 202 40.27 46.63 9.90
CA ALA A 202 39.86 45.28 9.55
C ALA A 202 41.06 44.41 9.19
N ASP A 203 41.05 43.17 9.67
CA ASP A 203 42.02 42.11 9.34
C ASP A 203 41.25 41.01 8.62
N LEU A 204 41.51 40.86 7.32
CA LEU A 204 40.83 39.92 6.43
C LEU A 204 41.82 38.82 6.03
N ARG A 205 41.54 37.56 6.40
CA ARG A 205 42.43 36.41 6.17
C ARG A 205 41.70 35.28 5.46
N GLY A 206 42.21 34.88 4.29
CA GLY A 206 41.66 33.77 3.51
C GLY A 206 40.18 33.91 3.18
N VAL A 207 39.66 35.14 3.10
CA VAL A 207 38.24 35.42 2.86
C VAL A 207 37.97 35.60 1.37
N THR A 208 36.81 35.12 0.92
CA THR A 208 36.31 35.40 -0.42
C THR A 208 35.87 36.86 -0.54
N PHE A 209 35.78 37.38 -1.77
CA PHE A 209 35.27 38.74 -2.02
C PHE A 209 33.93 39.00 -1.34
N THR A 210 32.99 38.05 -1.43
CA THR A 210 31.68 38.10 -0.79
C THR A 210 31.78 38.24 0.73
N ALA A 211 32.58 37.38 1.37
CA ALA A 211 32.75 37.42 2.82
C ALA A 211 33.44 38.73 3.27
N ALA A 212 34.40 39.23 2.48
CA ALA A 212 35.10 40.47 2.76
C ALA A 212 34.15 41.68 2.68
N ILE A 213 33.39 41.83 1.59
CA ILE A 213 32.48 42.97 1.43
C ILE A 213 31.34 42.94 2.44
N GLU A 214 30.81 41.76 2.78
CA GLU A 214 29.81 41.58 3.84
C GLU A 214 30.33 41.99 5.22
N THR A 215 31.53 41.54 5.57
CA THR A 215 32.12 41.83 6.89
C THR A 215 32.30 43.34 7.08
N ILE A 216 32.84 44.02 6.06
CA ILE A 216 33.05 45.47 6.12
C ILE A 216 31.72 46.23 6.06
N ALA A 217 30.77 45.83 5.21
CA ALA A 217 29.44 46.41 5.15
C ALA A 217 28.73 46.35 6.52
N ASN A 218 28.72 45.18 7.15
CA ASN A 218 28.15 45.01 8.48
C ASN A 218 28.85 45.86 9.54
N SER A 219 30.19 45.95 9.52
CA SER A 219 30.94 46.78 10.47
C SER A 219 30.64 48.28 10.33
N THR A 220 30.31 48.73 9.12
CA THR A 220 30.08 50.15 8.80
C THR A 220 28.60 50.54 8.78
N ARG A 221 27.68 49.63 9.17
CA ARG A 221 26.22 49.83 9.07
C ARG A 221 25.77 50.18 7.64
N ASN A 222 26.41 49.54 6.66
CA ASN A 222 26.06 49.62 5.26
C ASN A 222 25.59 48.24 4.76
N PHE A 223 24.88 48.22 3.65
CA PHE A 223 24.64 47.01 2.87
C PHE A 223 25.08 47.25 1.42
N PHE A 224 25.26 46.17 0.67
CA PHE A 224 25.61 46.25 -0.74
C PHE A 224 24.48 45.67 -1.60
N GLN A 225 24.35 46.16 -2.83
CA GLN A 225 23.41 45.64 -3.81
C GLN A 225 24.12 45.56 -5.17
N VAL A 226 23.97 44.45 -5.88
CA VAL A 226 24.45 44.31 -7.27
C VAL A 226 23.50 45.11 -8.17
N THR A 227 24.03 46.14 -8.85
CA THR A 227 23.23 47.01 -9.73
C THR A 227 23.41 46.66 -11.21
N ALA A 228 24.60 46.15 -11.57
CA ALA A 228 24.92 45.70 -12.92
C ALA A 228 26.00 44.59 -12.86
N PRO A 229 26.20 43.79 -13.92
CA PRO A 229 27.26 42.81 -13.97
C PRO A 229 28.62 43.44 -13.65
N GLY A 230 29.31 42.94 -12.62
CA GLY A 230 30.59 43.49 -12.18
C GLY A 230 30.52 44.84 -11.45
N THR A 231 29.33 45.33 -11.08
CA THR A 231 29.14 46.60 -10.37
C THR A 231 28.30 46.43 -9.10
N VAL A 232 28.87 46.83 -7.96
CA VAL A 232 28.24 46.76 -6.64
C VAL A 232 28.07 48.16 -6.07
N THR A 233 26.86 48.48 -5.63
CA THR A 233 26.54 49.76 -4.98
C THR A 233 26.48 49.56 -3.47
N ILE A 234 27.17 50.43 -2.72
CA ILE A 234 27.19 50.42 -1.26
C ILE A 234 26.26 51.52 -0.75
N VAL A 235 25.35 51.13 0.15
CA VAL A 235 24.23 51.95 0.60
C VAL A 235 24.12 51.90 2.12
N PRO A 236 23.81 53.02 2.79
CA PRO A 236 23.53 53.02 4.23
C PRO A 236 22.38 52.12 4.62
N ASP A 237 22.54 51.33 5.70
CA ASP A 237 21.52 50.43 6.21
C ASP A 237 20.40 51.19 6.94
N THR A 238 19.46 51.72 6.16
CA THR A 238 18.23 52.34 6.66
C THR A 238 16.99 51.68 6.06
N PRO A 239 15.86 51.61 6.79
CA PRO A 239 14.62 51.03 6.25
C PRO A 239 14.14 51.72 4.96
N ALA A 240 14.39 53.02 4.82
CA ALA A 240 14.05 53.77 3.61
C ALA A 240 14.91 53.33 2.41
N LYS A 241 16.24 53.24 2.61
CA LYS A 241 17.18 52.81 1.56
C LYS A 241 17.05 51.34 1.20
N ARG A 242 16.75 50.49 2.18
CA ARG A 242 16.43 49.09 1.91
C ARG A 242 15.21 48.95 1.01
N ARG A 243 14.15 49.74 1.20
CA ARG A 243 12.98 49.75 0.29
C ARG A 243 13.28 50.33 -1.11
N GLU A 244 14.26 51.23 -1.21
CA GLU A 244 14.65 51.86 -2.49
C GLU A 244 15.57 50.96 -3.33
N TYR A 245 16.53 50.29 -2.68
CA TYR A 245 17.58 49.52 -3.37
C TYR A 245 17.42 48.01 -3.29
N GLN A 246 16.76 47.45 -2.26
CA GLN A 246 16.50 46.01 -2.24
C GLN A 246 15.44 45.71 -3.28
N GLN A 247 15.85 44.95 -4.29
CA GLN A 247 14.94 44.50 -5.31
C GLN A 247 14.08 43.38 -4.76
N GLU A 248 12.78 43.50 -4.98
CA GLU A 248 11.81 42.50 -4.64
C GLU A 248 11.56 41.68 -5.90
N VAL A 249 11.67 40.38 -5.77
CA VAL A 249 11.47 39.44 -6.87
C VAL A 249 10.15 38.73 -6.64
N VAL A 250 9.48 38.37 -7.74
CA VAL A 250 8.30 37.50 -7.69
C VAL A 250 8.74 36.09 -8.03
N ARG A 251 8.45 35.14 -7.14
CA ARG A 251 8.61 33.72 -7.42
C ARG A 251 7.28 33.01 -7.18
N THR A 252 6.89 32.18 -8.14
CA THR A 252 5.72 31.32 -8.03
C THR A 252 6.16 29.93 -7.62
N PHE A 253 5.61 29.44 -6.51
CA PHE A 253 5.82 28.09 -5.99
C PHE A 253 4.63 27.23 -6.38
N TYR A 254 4.87 26.16 -7.13
CA TYR A 254 3.86 25.17 -7.47
C TYR A 254 3.82 24.11 -6.36
N LEU A 255 2.63 23.78 -5.87
CA LEU A 255 2.40 22.82 -4.81
C LEU A 255 1.82 21.53 -5.40
N SER A 256 2.31 20.39 -4.95
CA SER A 256 1.87 19.07 -5.42
C SER A 256 0.95 18.37 -4.40
N ASN A 257 1.23 18.54 -3.11
CA ASN A 257 0.62 17.81 -2.00
C ASN A 257 -0.02 18.74 -0.95
N ALA A 258 0.61 19.90 -0.66
CA ALA A 258 0.18 20.83 0.37
C ALA A 258 -1.02 21.70 -0.06
N ASP A 259 -1.85 22.12 0.91
CA ASP A 259 -2.94 23.05 0.66
C ASP A 259 -2.43 24.48 0.48
N VAL A 260 -3.01 25.20 -0.48
CA VAL A 260 -2.62 26.58 -0.82
C VAL A 260 -2.83 27.52 0.35
N ASN A 261 -3.95 27.40 1.08
CA ASN A 261 -4.27 28.32 2.18
C ASN A 261 -3.39 28.05 3.40
N GLU A 262 -3.20 26.77 3.75
CA GLU A 262 -2.31 26.37 4.84
C GLU A 262 -0.87 26.84 4.60
N THR A 263 -0.39 26.71 3.36
CA THR A 263 0.93 27.19 2.95
C THR A 263 1.04 28.72 3.09
N ILE A 264 0.02 29.47 2.68
CA ILE A 264 0.00 30.94 2.80
C ILE A 264 0.04 31.38 4.26
N ASP A 265 -0.76 30.73 5.12
CA ASP A 265 -0.82 31.06 6.54
C ASP A 265 0.51 30.77 7.23
N LEU A 266 1.15 29.66 6.87
CA LEU A 266 2.48 29.31 7.36
C LEU A 266 3.56 30.30 6.91
N LEU A 267 3.56 30.67 5.62
CA LEU A 267 4.50 31.67 5.09
C LEU A 267 4.32 33.06 5.74
N ARG A 268 3.08 33.45 6.05
CA ARG A 268 2.79 34.70 6.78
C ARG A 268 3.26 34.65 8.22
N LEU A 269 2.98 33.55 8.93
CA LEU A 269 3.29 33.39 10.34
C LEU A 269 4.80 33.27 10.60
N VAL A 270 5.51 32.50 9.77
CA VAL A 270 6.92 32.18 9.99
C VAL A 270 7.86 33.23 9.38
N LEU A 271 7.55 33.74 8.18
CA LEU A 271 8.46 34.61 7.42
C LEU A 271 8.01 36.09 7.35
N ASP A 272 6.88 36.47 7.97
CA ASP A 272 6.23 37.81 7.85
C ASP A 272 6.10 38.29 6.39
N VAL A 273 5.80 37.36 5.48
CA VAL A 273 5.65 37.67 4.06
C VAL A 273 4.27 38.30 3.83
N ARG A 274 4.27 39.57 3.43
CA ARG A 274 3.02 40.36 3.32
C ARG A 274 2.34 40.26 1.96
N ARG A 275 3.13 40.14 0.89
CA ARG A 275 2.62 40.10 -0.48
C ARG A 275 2.67 38.69 -1.01
N ILE A 276 1.58 37.98 -0.75
CA ILE A 276 1.33 36.63 -1.23
C ILE A 276 0.02 36.63 -1.99
N ALA A 277 0.02 36.04 -3.18
CA ALA A 277 -1.17 35.87 -4.00
C ALA A 277 -1.40 34.37 -4.29
N PRO A 278 -2.57 33.80 -3.94
CA PRO A 278 -2.91 32.44 -4.33
C PRO A 278 -3.21 32.38 -5.83
N VAL A 279 -2.68 31.36 -6.49
CA VAL A 279 -2.99 31.00 -7.88
C VAL A 279 -3.68 29.63 -7.83
N THR A 280 -4.96 29.65 -7.49
CA THR A 280 -5.77 28.44 -7.27
C THR A 280 -5.95 27.60 -8.53
N ALA A 281 -5.87 28.19 -9.73
CA ALA A 281 -6.00 27.48 -10.99
C ALA A 281 -4.85 26.48 -11.26
N THR A 282 -3.68 26.69 -10.66
CA THR A 282 -2.48 25.86 -10.87
C THR A 282 -1.90 25.33 -9.55
N ASN A 283 -2.69 25.32 -8.47
CA ASN A 283 -2.23 24.98 -7.11
C ASN A 283 -0.88 25.62 -6.77
N ALA A 284 -0.78 26.93 -6.95
CA ALA A 284 0.47 27.65 -6.76
C ALA A 284 0.32 28.88 -5.86
N VAL A 285 1.42 29.26 -5.22
CA VAL A 285 1.52 30.45 -4.37
C VAL A 285 2.56 31.38 -4.97
N SER A 286 2.14 32.59 -5.35
CA SER A 286 3.06 33.62 -5.85
C SER A 286 3.47 34.53 -4.71
N VAL A 287 4.78 34.62 -4.46
CA VAL A 287 5.37 35.40 -3.37
C VAL A 287 6.23 36.51 -3.95
N MET A 288 6.06 37.73 -3.44
CA MET A 288 6.87 38.89 -3.79
C MET A 288 7.65 39.42 -2.59
N ASP A 289 8.95 39.11 -2.52
CA ASP A 289 9.84 39.51 -1.42
C ASP A 289 11.32 39.55 -1.88
N THR A 290 12.24 39.81 -0.95
CA THR A 290 13.69 39.78 -1.21
C THR A 290 14.16 38.37 -1.60
N PRO A 291 15.22 38.24 -2.43
CA PRO A 291 15.73 36.93 -2.86
C PRO A 291 16.07 35.97 -1.71
N GLU A 292 16.65 36.50 -0.62
CA GLU A 292 17.01 35.73 0.59
C GLU A 292 15.76 35.13 1.27
N ARG A 293 14.67 35.89 1.35
CA ARG A 293 13.41 35.43 1.92
C ARG A 293 12.66 34.48 1.01
N LEU A 294 12.77 34.66 -0.31
CA LEU A 294 12.24 33.70 -1.28
C LEU A 294 12.98 32.36 -1.21
N GLU A 295 14.27 32.34 -0.91
CA GLU A 295 15.00 31.09 -0.67
C GLU A 295 14.53 30.41 0.63
N ALA A 296 14.36 31.17 1.71
CA ALA A 296 13.79 30.66 2.95
C ALA A 296 12.36 30.13 2.76
N ALA A 297 11.53 30.84 1.99
CA ALA A 297 10.19 30.41 1.60
C ALA A 297 10.24 29.14 0.76
N ALA A 298 11.18 29.02 -0.18
CA ALA A 298 11.35 27.82 -1.00
C ALA A 298 11.64 26.58 -0.15
N ARG A 299 12.58 26.69 0.80
CA ARG A 299 12.90 25.60 1.73
C ARG A 299 11.71 25.23 2.61
N LEU A 300 10.96 26.23 3.07
CA LEU A 300 9.80 26.02 3.91
C LEU A 300 8.64 25.37 3.16
N VAL A 301 8.38 25.79 1.92
CA VAL A 301 7.40 25.16 1.03
C VAL A 301 7.79 23.72 0.73
N GLN A 302 9.07 23.44 0.48
CA GLN A 302 9.54 22.07 0.24
C GLN A 302 9.34 21.16 1.47
N ALA A 303 9.59 21.68 2.66
CA ALA A 303 9.44 20.90 3.89
C ALA A 303 7.97 20.52 4.17
N ILE A 304 6.99 21.32 3.70
CA ILE A 304 5.56 21.04 3.86
C ILE A 304 4.92 20.32 2.66
N ASP A 305 5.44 20.51 1.44
CA ASP A 305 4.86 19.94 0.20
C ASP A 305 5.22 18.45 0.01
N LYS A 306 5.09 17.67 1.08
CA LYS A 306 5.37 16.24 1.10
C LYS A 306 4.09 15.43 0.91
N ALA A 307 4.20 14.31 0.22
CA ALA A 307 3.10 13.40 0.04
C ALA A 307 2.65 12.81 1.38
N ARG A 308 1.34 12.76 1.63
CA ARG A 308 0.79 12.09 2.81
C ARG A 308 1.13 10.60 2.78
N ALA A 309 1.42 10.04 3.95
CA ALA A 309 1.59 8.60 4.08
C ALA A 309 0.27 7.87 3.77
N GLU A 310 0.35 6.65 3.27
CA GLU A 310 -0.81 5.85 2.87
C GLU A 310 -0.70 4.43 3.42
N VAL A 311 -1.84 3.90 3.86
CA VAL A 311 -1.95 2.57 4.45
C VAL A 311 -3.12 1.82 3.82
N VAL A 312 -2.91 0.53 3.57
CA VAL A 312 -3.94 -0.45 3.24
C VAL A 312 -4.24 -1.25 4.49
N ILE A 313 -5.50 -1.44 4.81
CA ILE A 313 -5.94 -2.16 5.99
C ILE A 313 -6.79 -3.32 5.52
N GLU A 314 -6.33 -4.52 5.84
CA GLU A 314 -7.03 -5.76 5.59
C GLU A 314 -7.78 -6.17 6.86
N VAL A 315 -9.08 -6.37 6.74
CA VAL A 315 -9.93 -6.85 7.84
C VAL A 315 -10.43 -8.23 7.45
N GLN A 316 -10.19 -9.21 8.31
CA GLN A 316 -10.61 -10.60 8.10
C GLN A 316 -11.61 -10.99 9.18
N LEU A 317 -12.83 -11.29 8.78
CA LEU A 317 -13.89 -11.80 9.65
C LEU A 317 -14.18 -13.25 9.28
N LEU A 318 -14.09 -14.13 10.26
CA LEU A 318 -14.52 -15.51 10.16
C LEU A 318 -15.65 -15.77 11.16
N GLU A 319 -16.81 -16.19 10.67
CA GLU A 319 -17.92 -16.67 11.49
C GLU A 319 -18.23 -18.12 11.12
N VAL A 320 -18.35 -18.98 12.12
CA VAL A 320 -18.79 -20.37 11.99
C VAL A 320 -20.01 -20.54 12.88
N ASP A 321 -21.14 -20.92 12.30
CA ASP A 321 -22.38 -21.22 13.01
C ASP A 321 -22.76 -22.67 12.75
N ARG A 322 -22.86 -23.45 13.82
CA ARG A 322 -23.20 -24.87 13.77
C ARG A 322 -24.39 -25.17 14.67
N GLN A 323 -25.42 -25.77 14.09
CA GLN A 323 -26.62 -26.18 14.82
C GLN A 323 -26.81 -27.69 14.68
N THR A 324 -26.84 -28.40 15.80
CA THR A 324 -27.12 -29.83 15.85
C THR A 324 -28.43 -30.08 16.59
N ILE A 325 -29.40 -30.71 15.94
CA ILE A 325 -30.66 -31.14 16.55
C ILE A 325 -30.69 -32.67 16.58
N ARG A 326 -30.91 -33.25 17.75
CA ARG A 326 -31.14 -34.68 17.93
C ARG A 326 -32.47 -34.86 18.66
N ASP A 327 -33.46 -35.41 17.97
CA ASP A 327 -34.77 -35.73 18.52
C ASP A 327 -35.04 -37.22 18.31
N TYR A 328 -35.02 -37.97 19.41
CA TYR A 328 -35.27 -39.40 19.37
C TYR A 328 -36.11 -39.85 20.56
N GLY A 329 -37.10 -40.70 20.29
CA GLY A 329 -37.90 -41.35 21.32
C GLY A 329 -39.32 -41.64 20.86
N LEU A 330 -40.14 -42.02 21.85
CA LEU A 330 -41.54 -42.36 21.65
C LEU A 330 -42.41 -41.23 22.19
N GLU A 331 -43.20 -40.63 21.29
CA GLU A 331 -44.19 -39.63 21.63
C GLU A 331 -45.54 -40.30 21.86
N PHE A 332 -46.03 -40.18 23.09
CA PHE A 332 -47.33 -40.69 23.50
C PHE A 332 -48.31 -39.53 23.48
N ALA A 333 -49.04 -39.37 22.38
CA ALA A 333 -50.03 -38.31 22.27
C ALA A 333 -51.30 -38.72 23.02
N ALA A 334 -51.40 -38.32 24.28
CA ALA A 334 -52.68 -38.25 24.97
C ALA A 334 -53.39 -36.97 24.52
N GLN A 335 -53.94 -36.95 23.30
CA GLN A 335 -54.90 -35.92 22.94
C GLN A 335 -56.00 -35.93 24.01
N GLY A 336 -56.16 -34.80 24.71
CA GLY A 336 -56.91 -34.66 25.96
C GLY A 336 -58.01 -35.70 26.10
N ALA A 337 -57.89 -36.57 27.11
CA ALA A 337 -58.92 -37.53 27.42
C ALA A 337 -60.16 -36.74 27.88
N ASP A 338 -61.07 -36.46 26.96
CA ASP A 338 -62.39 -35.95 27.30
C ASP A 338 -63.13 -37.07 28.04
N ALA A 339 -63.12 -36.98 29.36
CA ALA A 339 -63.91 -37.82 30.23
C ALA A 339 -65.34 -37.26 30.24
N ALA A 340 -66.20 -37.82 29.41
CA ALA A 340 -67.62 -37.51 29.42
C ALA A 340 -68.36 -38.51 30.32
N LEU A 341 -69.21 -38.01 31.20
CA LEU A 341 -70.13 -38.84 31.98
C LEU A 341 -71.36 -39.13 31.13
N ALA A 342 -71.62 -40.40 30.84
CA ALA A 342 -72.84 -40.80 30.16
C ALA A 342 -73.99 -40.78 31.18
N THR A 343 -74.72 -39.67 31.25
CA THR A 343 -75.95 -39.58 32.06
C THR A 343 -77.17 -39.58 31.15
N ASP A 344 -78.13 -40.45 31.40
CA ASP A 344 -79.37 -40.58 30.61
C ASP A 344 -80.39 -39.45 30.86
N ALA A 345 -80.00 -38.38 31.56
CA ALA A 345 -80.88 -37.27 31.92
C ALA A 345 -80.82 -36.14 30.88
N GLU A 346 -81.91 -35.96 30.12
CA GLU A 346 -82.17 -34.71 29.39
C GLU A 346 -82.43 -33.56 30.40
N GLY A 347 -81.36 -33.06 31.02
CA GLY A 347 -81.44 -31.96 31.97
C GLY A 347 -80.12 -31.77 32.73
N PHE A 348 -79.56 -30.56 32.63
CA PHE A 348 -78.33 -30.19 33.35
C PHE A 348 -78.58 -30.12 34.86
N GLY A 349 -78.39 -31.23 35.55
CA GLY A 349 -78.37 -31.29 37.01
C GLY A 349 -77.96 -32.67 37.50
N LEU A 350 -76.71 -32.80 37.97
CA LEU A 350 -76.24 -34.01 38.65
C LEU A 350 -76.86 -34.07 40.05
N THR A 351 -77.63 -35.11 40.35
CA THR A 351 -78.15 -35.31 41.70
C THR A 351 -77.19 -36.15 42.54
N VAL A 352 -77.27 -36.04 43.87
CA VAL A 352 -76.39 -36.80 44.80
C VAL A 352 -76.58 -38.31 44.67
N ASP A 353 -77.77 -38.75 44.24
CA ASP A 353 -78.06 -40.17 43.97
C ASP A 353 -77.31 -40.66 42.72
N ASP A 354 -77.19 -39.83 41.66
CA ASP A 354 -76.39 -40.13 40.46
C ASP A 354 -74.90 -40.28 40.78
N ILE A 355 -74.38 -39.51 41.75
CA ILE A 355 -73.00 -39.64 42.26
C ILE A 355 -72.79 -40.97 43.00
N SER A 356 -73.81 -41.45 43.71
CA SER A 356 -73.71 -42.71 44.47
C SER A 356 -73.82 -43.97 43.60
N ARG A 357 -74.34 -43.83 42.37
CA ARG A 357 -74.56 -44.93 41.42
C ARG A 357 -73.56 -44.95 40.27
N LEU A 358 -72.65 -43.98 40.22
CA LEU A 358 -71.54 -43.92 39.29
C LEU A 358 -70.76 -45.23 39.31
N SER A 359 -70.93 -46.01 38.26
CA SER A 359 -70.25 -47.27 38.02
C SER A 359 -69.13 -47.04 37.01
N GLY A 360 -68.12 -47.93 36.98
CA GLY A 360 -67.03 -47.86 36.00
C GLY A 360 -67.49 -47.93 34.54
N SER A 361 -68.76 -48.27 34.28
CA SER A 361 -69.43 -48.25 32.98
C SER A 361 -69.82 -46.84 32.49
N ASP A 362 -69.96 -45.87 33.40
CA ASP A 362 -70.57 -44.56 33.10
C ASP A 362 -69.51 -43.50 32.79
N LEU A 363 -68.23 -43.88 32.94
CA LEU A 363 -67.05 -43.10 32.58
C LEU A 363 -66.62 -43.48 31.16
N PHE A 364 -67.02 -42.67 30.18
CA PHE A 364 -66.55 -42.83 28.81
C PHE A 364 -65.24 -42.07 28.63
N VAL A 365 -64.13 -42.80 28.46
CA VAL A 365 -62.83 -42.25 28.07
C VAL A 365 -62.67 -42.46 26.56
N SER A 366 -62.88 -41.39 25.81
CA SER A 366 -62.90 -41.40 24.35
C SER A 366 -61.56 -40.88 23.78
N ASN A 367 -60.52 -41.72 23.74
CA ASN A 367 -59.43 -41.63 22.74
C ASN A 367 -58.41 -42.78 22.93
N PRO A 368 -58.03 -43.53 21.87
CA PRO A 368 -56.87 -44.40 21.96
C PRO A 368 -55.58 -43.57 21.97
N MET A 369 -54.71 -43.84 22.94
CA MET A 369 -53.33 -43.35 22.94
C MET A 369 -52.67 -43.68 21.59
N SER A 370 -52.30 -42.67 20.81
CA SER A 370 -51.50 -42.90 19.60
C SER A 370 -50.01 -42.91 19.97
N LEU A 371 -49.29 -43.87 19.40
CA LEU A 371 -47.85 -44.03 19.56
C LEU A 371 -47.16 -43.52 18.31
N LEU A 372 -46.38 -42.45 18.43
CA LEU A 372 -45.58 -41.90 17.34
C LEU A 372 -44.09 -42.10 17.65
N VAL A 373 -43.36 -42.63 16.67
CA VAL A 373 -41.90 -42.78 16.76
C VAL A 373 -41.27 -41.62 16.01
N ASN A 374 -40.53 -40.76 16.73
CA ASN A 374 -39.76 -39.68 16.13
C ASN A 374 -38.28 -40.04 16.18
N MET A 375 -37.63 -40.00 15.01
CA MET A 375 -36.18 -40.17 14.87
C MET A 375 -35.69 -39.11 13.88
N LEU A 376 -35.14 -38.03 14.40
CA LEU A 376 -34.61 -36.91 13.64
C LEU A 376 -33.22 -36.56 14.17
N ALA A 377 -32.25 -36.52 13.26
CA ALA A 377 -30.94 -35.96 13.51
C ALA A 377 -30.65 -34.97 12.38
N ASP A 378 -30.43 -33.71 12.74
CA ASP A 378 -30.12 -32.62 11.84
C ASP A 378 -28.80 -31.96 12.28
N ASP A 379 -27.91 -31.68 11.33
CA ASP A 379 -26.61 -31.03 11.55
C ASP A 379 -26.41 -30.00 10.45
N SER A 380 -26.53 -28.73 10.82
CA SER A 380 -26.34 -27.57 9.95
C SER A 380 -25.02 -26.89 10.31
N ASN A 381 -24.20 -26.57 9.30
CA ASN A 381 -22.93 -25.89 9.48
C ASN A 381 -22.76 -24.80 8.42
N THR A 382 -22.63 -23.56 8.86
CA THR A 382 -22.47 -22.37 8.03
C THR A 382 -21.14 -21.70 8.35
N ARG A 383 -20.38 -21.33 7.31
CA ARG A 383 -19.12 -20.58 7.44
C ARG A 383 -19.15 -19.33 6.58
N ILE A 384 -18.92 -18.19 7.19
CA ILE A 384 -18.86 -16.88 6.54
C ILE A 384 -17.42 -16.37 6.66
N LEU A 385 -16.81 -16.01 5.54
CA LEU A 385 -15.50 -15.35 5.48
C LEU A 385 -15.65 -14.05 4.70
N ALA A 386 -15.41 -12.93 5.37
CA ALA A 386 -15.31 -11.62 4.73
C ALA A 386 -13.87 -11.11 4.84
N ASN A 387 -13.32 -10.62 3.73
CA ASN A 387 -11.96 -10.10 3.68
C ASN A 387 -11.89 -8.74 2.96
N PRO A 388 -12.58 -7.69 3.47
CA PRO A 388 -12.50 -6.36 2.90
C PRO A 388 -11.11 -5.73 3.12
N SER A 389 -10.64 -5.00 2.11
CA SER A 389 -9.40 -4.23 2.16
C SER A 389 -9.66 -2.76 1.81
N LEU A 390 -9.23 -1.84 2.66
CA LEU A 390 -9.38 -0.39 2.45
C LEU A 390 -8.03 0.30 2.36
N ARG A 391 -7.83 1.16 1.36
CA ARG A 391 -6.67 2.06 1.26
C ARG A 391 -7.10 3.46 1.66
N THR A 392 -6.36 4.11 2.54
CA THR A 392 -6.58 5.52 2.88
C THR A 392 -5.28 6.25 3.19
N SER A 393 -5.34 7.58 3.16
CA SER A 393 -4.23 8.45 3.55
C SER A 393 -4.21 8.71 5.05
N ASP A 394 -3.05 9.06 5.57
CA ASP A 394 -2.85 9.47 6.95
C ASP A 394 -3.79 10.61 7.35
N GLY A 395 -4.48 10.44 8.49
CA GLY A 395 -5.38 11.45 9.06
C GLY A 395 -6.71 11.66 8.34
N LEU A 396 -7.04 10.86 7.31
CA LEU A 396 -8.32 10.93 6.60
C LEU A 396 -9.18 9.70 6.89
N ALA A 397 -10.41 9.94 7.35
CA ALA A 397 -11.39 8.89 7.58
C ALA A 397 -11.81 8.25 6.24
N ALA A 398 -11.88 6.92 6.23
CA ALA A 398 -12.38 6.15 5.11
C ALA A 398 -13.50 5.23 5.57
N GLU A 399 -14.61 5.26 4.83
CA GLU A 399 -15.81 4.47 5.08
C GLU A 399 -16.06 3.53 3.91
N ALA A 400 -16.50 2.32 4.22
CA ALA A 400 -16.95 1.36 3.22
C ALA A 400 -18.14 0.54 3.71
N HIS A 401 -19.17 0.48 2.86
CA HIS A 401 -20.39 -0.28 3.11
C HIS A 401 -20.51 -1.39 2.07
N PHE A 402 -20.49 -2.64 2.51
CA PHE A 402 -20.65 -3.81 1.66
C PHE A 402 -21.93 -4.53 2.06
N GLY A 403 -23.00 -4.45 1.25
CA GLY A 403 -24.28 -4.96 1.72
C GLY A 403 -25.46 -4.75 0.79
N GLU A 404 -26.64 -5.09 1.31
CA GLU A 404 -27.93 -4.93 0.66
C GLU A 404 -28.86 -4.07 1.52
N ARG A 405 -29.90 -3.48 0.91
CA ARG A 405 -30.90 -2.68 1.62
C ARG A 405 -32.20 -3.46 1.69
N VAL A 406 -32.62 -3.87 2.88
CA VAL A 406 -33.83 -4.67 3.09
C VAL A 406 -35.00 -3.75 3.44
N PRO A 407 -36.12 -3.80 2.69
CA PRO A 407 -37.31 -3.05 3.03
C PRO A 407 -38.06 -3.69 4.20
N VAL A 408 -38.23 -2.95 5.28
CA VAL A 408 -39.05 -3.27 6.45
C VAL A 408 -40.39 -2.54 6.31
N PRO A 409 -41.53 -3.24 6.21
CA PRO A 409 -42.83 -2.58 6.10
C PRO A 409 -43.20 -1.90 7.43
N VAL A 410 -43.59 -0.63 7.35
CA VAL A 410 -44.12 0.17 8.46
C VAL A 410 -45.56 0.51 8.13
N SER A 411 -46.50 0.02 8.94
CA SER A 411 -47.92 0.35 8.80
C SER A 411 -48.26 1.59 9.62
N THR A 412 -48.81 2.63 8.97
CA THR A 412 -49.35 3.79 9.68
C THR A 412 -50.87 3.69 9.74
N PHE A 413 -51.43 3.79 10.95
CA PHE A 413 -52.88 3.85 11.17
C PHE A 413 -53.29 5.31 11.33
N VAL A 414 -54.16 5.80 10.45
CA VAL A 414 -54.80 7.10 10.65
C VAL A 414 -55.93 6.91 11.66
N PRO A 415 -55.88 7.51 12.86
CA PRO A 415 -56.92 7.32 13.87
C PRO A 415 -58.27 7.83 13.34
N ILE A 416 -59.28 7.00 13.51
CA ILE A 416 -60.65 7.26 13.06
C ILE A 416 -61.25 8.38 13.92
N ALA A 417 -61.70 9.49 13.32
CA ALA A 417 -62.66 10.36 13.98
C ALA A 417 -64.01 9.63 14.05
N ALA A 418 -64.67 9.65 15.22
CA ALA A 418 -65.86 8.84 15.50
C ALA A 418 -66.92 8.91 14.37
N GLY A 419 -67.14 7.78 13.68
CA GLY A 419 -68.17 7.62 12.65
C GLY A 419 -67.69 7.38 11.19
N GLY A 420 -66.38 7.28 10.93
CA GLY A 420 -65.83 7.02 9.59
C GLY A 420 -65.73 5.54 9.17
N VAL A 421 -65.75 5.28 7.84
CA VAL A 421 -65.49 3.96 7.24
C VAL A 421 -64.06 3.46 7.51
N ALA A 422 -63.90 2.16 7.77
CA ALA A 422 -62.59 1.54 7.98
C ALA A 422 -61.69 1.72 6.75
N GLN A 423 -60.64 2.52 6.87
CA GLN A 423 -59.61 2.64 5.82
C GLN A 423 -58.52 1.58 6.03
N GLN A 424 -58.11 0.95 4.93
CA GLN A 424 -57.02 -0.01 4.90
C GLN A 424 -55.71 0.67 5.32
N PRO A 425 -54.89 0.08 6.21
CA PRO A 425 -53.59 0.64 6.60
C PRO A 425 -52.73 0.92 5.37
N ILE A 426 -52.11 2.10 5.32
CA ILE A 426 -51.09 2.41 4.30
C ILE A 426 -49.78 1.80 4.79
N THR A 427 -49.26 0.81 4.06
CA THR A 427 -47.93 0.25 4.31
C THR A 427 -46.89 1.11 3.58
N SER A 428 -46.00 1.76 4.32
CA SER A 428 -44.76 2.31 3.80
C SER A 428 -43.61 1.33 4.05
N PHE A 429 -42.46 1.55 3.41
CA PHE A 429 -41.27 0.71 3.62
C PHE A 429 -40.12 1.59 4.12
N ASN A 430 -39.49 1.20 5.23
CA ASN A 430 -38.20 1.73 5.67
C ASN A 430 -37.09 0.79 5.20
N TYR A 431 -35.96 1.29 4.73
CA TYR A 431 -34.87 0.46 4.22
C TYR A 431 -33.74 0.40 5.22
N GLU A 432 -33.52 -0.77 5.80
CA GLU A 432 -32.38 -1.03 6.68
C GLU A 432 -31.21 -1.58 5.87
N ASN A 433 -30.01 -1.07 6.16
CA ASN A 433 -28.78 -1.53 5.49
C ASN A 433 -28.24 -2.74 6.25
N ILE A 434 -28.13 -3.87 5.56
CA ILE A 434 -27.48 -5.08 6.08
C ILE A 434 -26.16 -5.30 5.36
N GLY A 435 -25.13 -5.77 6.06
CA GLY A 435 -23.84 -6.11 5.47
C GLY A 435 -22.67 -5.86 6.39
N VAL A 436 -21.55 -5.43 5.83
CA VAL A 436 -20.33 -5.06 6.57
C VAL A 436 -20.09 -3.58 6.34
N ASN A 437 -20.16 -2.79 7.40
CA ASN A 437 -19.83 -1.38 7.45
C ASN A 437 -18.50 -1.20 8.20
N ILE A 438 -17.55 -0.51 7.58
CA ILE A 438 -16.21 -0.31 8.13
C ILE A 438 -15.89 1.18 8.02
N GLU A 439 -15.57 1.79 9.15
CA GLU A 439 -15.04 3.15 9.24
C GLU A 439 -13.66 3.08 9.90
N ILE A 440 -12.69 3.71 9.25
CA ILE A 440 -11.29 3.69 9.68
C ILE A 440 -10.70 5.09 9.60
N LEU A 441 -10.07 5.53 10.69
CA LEU A 441 -9.20 6.69 10.72
C LEU A 441 -7.79 6.26 11.11
N PRO A 442 -6.85 6.15 10.15
CA PRO A 442 -5.47 5.81 10.48
C PRO A 442 -4.62 7.03 10.79
N ARG A 443 -3.60 6.76 11.61
CA ARG A 443 -2.49 7.64 11.88
C ARG A 443 -1.17 6.88 11.80
N ILE A 444 -0.31 7.25 10.86
CA ILE A 444 0.97 6.59 10.60
C ILE A 444 2.07 7.30 11.41
N HIS A 445 2.86 6.53 12.14
CA HIS A 445 3.98 7.04 12.94
C HIS A 445 5.31 6.80 12.22
N HIS A 446 6.31 7.61 12.55
CA HIS A 446 7.67 7.52 11.99
C HIS A 446 8.44 6.23 12.37
N ASN A 447 7.87 5.37 13.23
CA ASN A 447 8.47 4.10 13.65
C ASN A 447 7.76 2.88 13.02
N ASP A 448 7.21 3.05 11.82
CA ASP A 448 6.49 2.02 11.05
C ASP A 448 5.31 1.38 11.81
N GLU A 449 4.70 2.17 12.69
CA GLU A 449 3.51 1.78 13.44
C GLU A 449 2.33 2.61 12.98
N VAL A 450 1.16 1.99 12.93
CA VAL A 450 -0.10 2.60 12.54
C VAL A 450 -1.03 2.56 13.73
N SER A 451 -1.46 3.74 14.19
CA SER A 451 -2.59 3.87 15.09
C SER A 451 -3.87 3.88 14.26
N LEU A 452 -4.84 3.07 14.63
CA LEU A 452 -6.10 2.90 13.93
C LEU A 452 -7.24 3.15 14.92
N GLU A 453 -8.11 4.09 14.59
CA GLU A 453 -9.47 4.14 15.13
C GLU A 453 -10.38 3.40 14.14
N LEU A 454 -11.03 2.36 14.63
CA LEU A 454 -11.77 1.39 13.82
C LEU A 454 -13.16 1.21 14.39
N VAL A 455 -14.16 1.36 13.53
CA VAL A 455 -15.54 0.95 13.76
C VAL A 455 -15.92 -0.07 12.71
N VAL A 456 -16.26 -1.29 13.13
CA VAL A 456 -16.77 -2.34 12.25
C VAL A 456 -18.15 -2.74 12.73
N GLU A 457 -19.15 -2.60 11.88
CA GLU A 457 -20.51 -3.05 12.11
C GLU A 457 -20.87 -4.11 11.07
N ILE A 458 -21.35 -5.25 11.55
CA ILE A 458 -21.82 -6.35 10.70
C ILE A 458 -23.28 -6.59 11.03
N SER A 459 -24.12 -6.52 10.00
CA SER A 459 -25.54 -6.77 10.08
C SER A 459 -25.94 -7.86 9.09
N ASN A 460 -26.70 -8.84 9.55
CA ASN A 460 -27.19 -9.95 8.72
C ASN A 460 -28.67 -10.23 9.00
N ILE A 461 -29.34 -10.93 8.08
CA ILE A 461 -30.68 -11.43 8.33
C ILE A 461 -30.53 -12.74 9.11
N SER A 462 -30.91 -12.70 10.39
CA SER A 462 -30.83 -13.84 11.32
C SER A 462 -32.02 -14.78 11.23
N GLY A 463 -33.13 -14.36 10.59
CA GLY A 463 -34.31 -15.19 10.38
C GLY A 463 -35.58 -14.39 10.09
N THR A 464 -36.73 -15.05 10.13
CA THR A 464 -38.06 -14.42 10.08
C THR A 464 -38.63 -14.31 11.49
N GLY A 465 -38.84 -13.09 11.96
CA GLY A 465 -39.53 -12.77 13.19
C GLY A 465 -41.06 -12.85 13.07
N PHE A 466 -41.75 -12.21 14.00
CA PHE A 466 -43.22 -12.24 14.07
C PHE A 466 -43.86 -11.62 12.82
N GLY A 467 -44.80 -12.33 12.20
CA GLY A 467 -45.55 -11.83 11.05
C GLY A 467 -44.76 -11.82 9.73
N ASP A 468 -43.78 -12.72 9.57
CA ASP A 468 -42.93 -12.85 8.36
C ASP A 468 -42.00 -11.65 8.13
N LEU A 469 -41.75 -10.85 9.17
CA LEU A 469 -40.79 -9.74 9.14
C LEU A 469 -39.36 -10.25 9.31
N PRO A 470 -38.36 -9.69 8.62
CA PRO A 470 -36.97 -10.08 8.83
C PRO A 470 -36.49 -9.68 10.24
N GLN A 471 -35.76 -10.59 10.90
CA GLN A 471 -35.03 -10.33 12.13
C GLN A 471 -33.56 -10.09 11.78
N PHE A 472 -32.98 -8.99 12.26
CA PHE A 472 -31.58 -8.64 11.99
C PHE A 472 -30.68 -9.02 13.16
N GLY A 473 -29.56 -9.68 12.86
CA GLY A 473 -28.42 -9.78 13.78
C GLY A 473 -27.47 -8.62 13.54
N SER A 474 -26.96 -7.99 14.60
CA SER A 474 -25.94 -6.93 14.50
C SER A 474 -24.77 -7.23 15.44
N ARG A 475 -23.56 -6.96 14.96
CA ARG A 475 -22.30 -7.11 15.68
C ARG A 475 -21.47 -5.87 15.42
N GLU A 476 -21.19 -5.11 16.48
CA GLU A 476 -20.49 -3.84 16.40
C GLU A 476 -19.20 -3.90 17.24
N ILE A 477 -18.09 -3.46 16.66
CA ILE A 477 -16.78 -3.43 17.30
C ILE A 477 -16.19 -2.03 17.07
N THR A 478 -15.96 -1.32 18.17
CA THR A 478 -15.33 0.00 18.19
C THR A 478 -14.06 -0.07 19.02
N THR A 479 -12.92 0.21 18.41
CA THR A 479 -11.62 0.07 19.07
C THR A 479 -10.60 1.06 18.53
N THR A 480 -9.64 1.43 19.39
CA THR A 480 -8.46 2.20 19.01
C THR A 480 -7.23 1.39 19.37
N LEU A 481 -6.37 1.14 18.40
CA LEU A 481 -5.22 0.25 18.55
C LEU A 481 -4.01 0.75 17.77
N ARG A 482 -2.83 0.24 18.12
CA ARG A 482 -1.56 0.58 17.47
C ARG A 482 -0.86 -0.72 17.11
N LEU A 483 -0.54 -0.88 15.83
CA LEU A 483 0.06 -2.09 15.25
C LEU A 483 1.29 -1.71 14.43
N ARG A 484 2.21 -2.65 14.26
CA ARG A 484 3.31 -2.50 13.30
C ARG A 484 2.84 -2.80 11.88
N ASP A 485 3.57 -2.29 10.90
CA ASP A 485 3.36 -2.66 9.51
C ASP A 485 3.39 -4.19 9.31
N GLY A 486 2.37 -4.71 8.64
CA GLY A 486 2.20 -6.14 8.34
C GLY A 486 1.81 -7.02 9.53
N GLU A 487 1.68 -6.48 10.75
CA GLU A 487 1.30 -7.22 11.95
C GLU A 487 -0.19 -7.59 11.93
N THR A 488 -0.50 -8.89 12.01
CA THR A 488 -1.88 -9.36 12.17
C THR A 488 -2.23 -9.42 13.65
N ASN A 489 -3.30 -8.72 14.04
CA ASN A 489 -3.81 -8.75 15.40
C ASN A 489 -5.28 -9.23 15.43
N ILE A 490 -5.64 -10.00 16.46
CA ILE A 490 -7.01 -10.43 16.72
C ILE A 490 -7.70 -9.31 17.49
N LEU A 491 -8.69 -8.68 16.86
CA LEU A 491 -9.44 -7.57 17.43
C LEU A 491 -10.47 -8.03 18.44
N ALA A 492 -11.21 -9.07 18.06
CA ALA A 492 -12.29 -9.62 18.85
C ALA A 492 -12.48 -11.10 18.52
N GLY A 493 -12.88 -11.87 19.54
CA GLY A 493 -13.32 -13.24 19.39
C GLY A 493 -14.53 -13.50 20.28
N LEU A 494 -15.53 -14.22 19.77
CA LEU A 494 -16.69 -14.66 20.53
C LEU A 494 -16.92 -16.14 20.23
N ILE A 495 -16.89 -16.96 21.27
CA ILE A 495 -17.26 -18.38 21.23
C ILE A 495 -18.50 -18.52 22.08
N ARG A 496 -19.59 -19.01 21.50
CA ARG A 496 -20.85 -19.24 22.18
C ARG A 496 -21.31 -20.67 21.92
N ASP A 497 -21.67 -21.38 22.98
CA ASP A 497 -22.24 -22.72 22.92
C ASP A 497 -23.51 -22.73 23.77
N ASP A 498 -24.65 -22.89 23.11
CA ASP A 498 -25.98 -22.93 23.70
C ASP A 498 -26.57 -24.35 23.53
N GLU A 499 -26.63 -25.12 24.62
CA GLU A 499 -27.25 -26.45 24.64
C GLU A 499 -28.61 -26.42 25.35
N ARG A 500 -29.64 -26.92 24.66
CA ARG A 500 -31.01 -27.06 25.17
C ARG A 500 -31.44 -28.52 25.10
N GLU A 501 -31.60 -29.14 26.27
CA GLU A 501 -32.19 -30.47 26.40
C GLU A 501 -33.64 -30.37 26.89
N THR A 502 -34.57 -30.96 26.14
CA THR A 502 -35.99 -31.07 26.50
C THR A 502 -36.36 -32.55 26.60
N LEU A 503 -36.94 -32.95 27.73
CA LEU A 503 -37.37 -34.32 27.97
C LEU A 503 -38.88 -34.36 28.23
N ASP A 504 -39.61 -34.95 27.29
CA ASP A 504 -41.06 -35.16 27.36
C ASP A 504 -41.34 -36.64 27.61
N GLY A 505 -42.28 -36.99 28.50
CA GLY A 505 -42.60 -38.40 28.70
C GLY A 505 -43.54 -38.64 29.87
N ILE A 506 -43.84 -39.92 30.09
CA ILE A 506 -44.76 -40.32 31.17
C ILE A 506 -44.08 -40.03 32.53
N PRO A 507 -44.74 -39.27 33.43
CA PRO A 507 -44.16 -38.96 34.73
C PRO A 507 -43.83 -40.25 35.50
N GLY A 508 -42.61 -40.32 36.05
CA GLY A 508 -42.08 -41.49 36.75
C GLY A 508 -41.32 -42.45 35.82
N LEU A 509 -41.98 -43.00 34.79
CA LEU A 509 -41.38 -44.01 33.91
C LEU A 509 -40.28 -43.47 33.00
N SER A 510 -40.40 -42.22 32.54
CA SER A 510 -39.40 -41.58 31.67
C SER A 510 -38.05 -41.35 32.34
N ARG A 511 -37.99 -41.38 33.68
CA ARG A 511 -36.76 -41.14 34.46
C ARG A 511 -36.00 -42.41 34.84
N VAL A 512 -36.54 -43.60 34.54
CA VAL A 512 -35.86 -44.86 34.86
C VAL A 512 -34.63 -45.02 33.96
N PRO A 513 -33.43 -45.25 34.51
CA PRO A 513 -32.24 -45.47 33.69
C PRO A 513 -32.46 -46.67 32.75
N VAL A 514 -31.98 -46.56 31.50
CA VAL A 514 -32.12 -47.55 30.43
C VAL A 514 -33.54 -47.70 29.87
N LEU A 515 -34.55 -47.91 30.72
CA LEU A 515 -35.94 -48.14 30.29
C LEU A 515 -36.71 -46.84 29.97
N GLY A 516 -36.31 -45.71 30.54
CA GLY A 516 -36.97 -44.41 30.34
C GLY A 516 -36.98 -43.92 28.89
N ARG A 517 -36.02 -44.37 28.07
CA ARG A 517 -35.95 -44.08 26.62
C ARG A 517 -37.10 -44.70 25.82
N LEU A 518 -37.79 -45.71 26.36
CA LEU A 518 -38.98 -46.31 25.75
C LEU A 518 -40.28 -45.62 26.19
N PHE A 519 -40.22 -44.71 27.16
CA PHE A 519 -41.39 -44.05 27.75
C PHE A 519 -41.29 -42.52 27.72
N GLY A 520 -40.41 -41.99 26.87
CA GLY A 520 -40.21 -40.56 26.66
C GLY A 520 -39.46 -40.24 25.37
N ARG A 521 -39.43 -38.94 25.06
CA ARG A 521 -38.74 -38.29 23.95
C ARG A 521 -37.69 -37.36 24.52
N THR A 522 -36.46 -37.45 24.02
CA THR A 522 -35.38 -36.52 24.34
C THR A 522 -35.05 -35.73 23.10
N ARG A 523 -35.17 -34.40 23.21
CA ARG A 523 -34.74 -33.45 22.18
C ARG A 523 -33.57 -32.65 22.70
N THR A 524 -32.40 -32.83 22.10
CA THR A 524 -31.20 -32.05 22.37
C THR A 524 -30.94 -31.15 21.18
N GLU A 525 -30.84 -29.85 21.43
CA GLU A 525 -30.49 -28.82 20.45
C GLU A 525 -29.23 -28.12 20.94
N SER A 526 -28.17 -28.13 20.15
CA SER A 526 -26.91 -27.43 20.45
C SER A 526 -26.60 -26.45 19.34
N GLN A 527 -26.28 -25.22 19.72
CA GLN A 527 -25.91 -24.14 18.82
C GLN A 527 -24.53 -23.60 19.21
N GLU A 528 -23.55 -23.80 18.33
CA GLU A 528 -22.18 -23.31 18.47
C GLU A 528 -21.97 -22.14 17.49
N THR A 529 -21.61 -20.96 17.99
CA THR A 529 -21.29 -19.78 17.18
C THR A 529 -19.88 -19.27 17.54
N ASP A 530 -18.95 -19.38 16.59
CA ASP A 530 -17.56 -18.91 16.71
C ASP A 530 -17.32 -17.74 15.76
N ILE A 531 -16.85 -16.62 16.30
CA ILE A 531 -16.55 -15.41 15.54
C ILE A 531 -15.12 -14.96 15.86
N ILE A 532 -14.34 -14.70 14.82
CA ILE A 532 -12.98 -14.16 14.93
C ILE A 532 -12.85 -12.99 13.97
N LEU A 533 -12.49 -11.81 14.50
CA LEU A 533 -12.13 -10.64 13.72
C LEU A 533 -10.64 -10.39 13.87
N THR A 534 -9.93 -10.35 12.74
CA THR A 534 -8.50 -9.98 12.70
C THR A 534 -8.29 -8.81 11.76
N LEU A 535 -7.24 -8.05 12.03
CA LEU A 535 -6.85 -6.89 11.24
C LEU A 535 -5.36 -6.91 10.99
N ARG A 536 -4.97 -6.47 9.79
CA ARG A 536 -3.59 -6.34 9.38
C ARG A 536 -3.40 -5.02 8.60
N PRO A 537 -2.63 -4.05 9.11
CA PRO A 537 -2.26 -2.87 8.34
C PRO A 537 -1.06 -3.18 7.43
N HIS A 538 -1.01 -2.50 6.30
CA HIS A 538 0.11 -2.52 5.38
C HIS A 538 0.40 -1.09 4.88
N ILE A 539 1.57 -0.54 5.22
CA ILE A 539 1.99 0.79 4.81
C ILE A 539 2.44 0.72 3.35
N ILE A 540 1.78 1.48 2.47
CA ILE A 540 2.16 1.56 1.05
C ILE A 540 3.16 2.68 0.81
N ARG A 541 3.02 3.78 1.56
CA ARG A 541 3.89 4.95 1.44
C ARG A 541 4.10 5.57 2.82
N VAL A 542 5.36 5.80 3.17
CA VAL A 542 5.76 6.58 4.35
C VAL A 542 6.01 8.03 3.97
N LEU A 543 6.08 8.92 4.96
CA LEU A 543 6.47 10.31 4.75
C LEU A 543 7.96 10.35 4.38
N ASP A 544 8.26 10.88 3.19
CA ASP A 544 9.64 11.00 2.69
C ASP A 544 10.32 12.26 3.27
N LEU A 545 11.11 12.04 4.33
CA LEU A 545 11.89 13.08 4.99
C LEU A 545 13.35 12.98 4.57
N ASP A 546 13.87 14.06 3.97
CA ASP A 546 15.30 14.17 3.64
C ASP A 546 16.09 14.71 4.85
N GLU A 547 17.41 14.45 4.89
CA GLU A 547 18.30 15.02 5.91
C GLU A 547 18.19 16.55 5.97
N GLN A 548 17.95 17.19 4.82
CA GLN A 548 17.76 18.64 4.71
C GLN A 548 16.50 19.15 5.43
N ASP A 549 15.44 18.34 5.51
CA ASP A 549 14.17 18.71 6.16
C ASP A 549 14.31 18.75 7.70
N VAL A 550 15.25 17.98 8.25
CA VAL A 550 15.50 17.89 9.70
C VAL A 550 16.49 18.97 10.18
N LEU A 551 17.29 19.53 9.26
CA LEU A 551 18.29 20.52 9.61
C LEU A 551 17.67 21.91 9.82
N PRO A 552 18.01 22.61 10.92
CA PRO A 552 17.55 23.98 11.12
C PRO A 552 18.21 24.90 10.09
N PHE A 553 17.39 25.71 9.41
CA PHE A 553 17.88 26.79 8.55
C PHE A 553 17.72 28.15 9.24
N ARG A 554 18.64 29.07 8.94
CA ARG A 554 18.59 30.43 9.48
C ARG A 554 17.72 31.30 8.59
N VAL A 555 16.81 32.05 9.20
CA VAL A 555 16.05 33.11 8.53
C VAL A 555 16.57 34.45 9.01
N SER A 556 17.00 35.32 8.09
CA SER A 556 17.37 36.68 8.47
C SER A 556 16.09 37.49 8.76
N SER A 557 15.79 37.68 10.05
CA SER A 557 14.82 38.71 10.45
C SER A 557 15.45 40.08 10.15
N GLY A 558 14.73 40.95 9.45
CA GLY A 558 15.27 42.18 8.89
C GLY A 558 16.13 42.99 9.87
N GLY A 559 17.29 43.43 9.38
CA GLY A 559 18.25 44.28 10.09
C GLY A 559 19.28 43.49 10.88
N ALA A 560 20.41 43.19 10.22
CA ALA A 560 21.62 42.59 10.79
C ALA A 560 21.49 41.17 11.36
N ALA A 561 21.79 40.16 10.54
CA ALA A 561 22.82 39.15 10.85
C ALA A 561 22.87 38.05 9.77
N ALA A 562 24.04 37.98 9.11
CA ALA A 562 24.74 36.77 8.71
C ALA A 562 24.01 35.77 7.80
N VAL A 563 24.01 36.04 6.49
CA VAL A 563 24.35 34.96 5.54
C VAL A 563 25.85 34.75 5.65
N VAL A 564 26.31 34.02 6.67
CA VAL A 564 27.61 33.36 6.53
C VAL A 564 27.35 32.21 5.57
N GLY A 565 27.59 32.48 4.29
CA GLY A 565 27.65 31.51 3.21
C GLY A 565 28.83 30.58 3.42
N SER A 566 28.68 29.68 4.39
CA SER A 566 29.44 28.46 4.60
C SER A 566 28.85 27.86 5.85
N SER A 567 28.32 26.64 5.75
CA SER A 567 28.27 25.75 6.90
C SER A 567 29.58 25.94 7.66
N LEU A 568 29.51 26.36 8.92
CA LEU A 568 30.61 26.04 9.82
C LEU A 568 30.79 24.53 9.63
N PRO A 569 31.98 24.04 9.23
CA PRO A 569 32.16 22.61 9.12
C PRO A 569 31.65 22.01 10.43
N LEU A 570 30.73 21.04 10.34
CA LEU A 570 30.35 20.28 11.53
C LEU A 570 31.66 19.98 12.25
N PRO A 571 31.76 20.20 13.58
CA PRO A 571 32.93 19.75 14.31
C PRO A 571 33.10 18.31 13.89
N GLY A 572 34.19 18.05 13.15
CA GLY A 572 34.38 16.79 12.46
C GLY A 572 34.07 15.71 13.46
N ARG A 573 33.22 14.75 13.07
CA ARG A 573 32.99 13.54 13.87
C ARG A 573 34.38 13.16 14.34
N LEU A 574 34.63 13.24 15.66
CA LEU A 574 35.92 12.84 16.20
C LEU A 574 36.02 11.39 15.74
N ASP A 575 36.79 11.16 14.68
CA ASP A 575 37.19 9.81 14.33
C ASP A 575 37.65 9.24 15.67
N PRO A 576 37.09 8.09 16.10
CA PRO A 576 37.53 7.50 17.34
C PRO A 576 39.04 7.40 17.19
N GLN A 577 39.77 8.19 17.99
CA GLN A 577 41.22 8.23 17.90
C GLN A 577 41.65 6.77 17.86
N PRO A 578 42.50 6.37 16.90
CA PRO A 578 43.08 5.04 16.95
C PRO A 578 43.61 4.91 18.37
N ARG A 579 43.04 3.99 19.16
CA ARG A 579 43.55 3.75 20.50
C ARG A 579 45.01 3.46 20.29
N ASP A 580 45.88 4.37 20.74
CA ASP A 580 47.31 4.13 20.68
C ASP A 580 47.54 2.74 21.27
N PRO A 581 48.30 1.87 20.56
CA PRO A 581 48.56 0.55 21.07
C PRO A 581 49.18 0.73 22.44
N VAL A 582 48.48 0.26 23.47
CA VAL A 582 48.85 0.37 24.88
C VAL A 582 50.34 0.10 24.98
N GLU A 583 51.11 1.18 25.17
CA GLU A 583 52.54 1.08 25.39
C GLU A 583 52.67 0.29 26.68
N ARG A 584 53.09 -0.97 26.56
CA ARG A 584 53.40 -1.82 27.70
C ARG A 584 54.57 -1.16 28.41
N LEU A 585 54.28 -0.27 29.33
CA LEU A 585 55.20 0.15 30.38
C LEU A 585 55.62 -1.11 31.11
N GLY A 586 56.79 -1.62 30.74
CA GLY A 586 57.51 -2.65 31.47
C GLY A 586 57.93 -2.11 32.83
N GLY A 587 56.99 -2.09 33.77
CA GLY A 587 57.28 -2.07 35.20
C GLY A 587 57.22 -3.50 35.74
N PRO A 588 58.11 -3.90 36.67
CA PRO A 588 58.08 -5.23 37.24
C PRO A 588 56.75 -5.48 37.98
N PRO A 589 56.24 -6.72 37.98
CA PRO A 589 54.95 -7.04 38.57
C PRO A 589 54.95 -6.75 40.08
N PRO A 590 53.81 -6.29 40.64
CA PRO A 590 53.70 -6.09 42.08
C PRO A 590 53.87 -7.44 42.79
N VAL A 591 54.78 -7.45 43.77
CA VAL A 591 55.01 -8.59 44.66
C VAL A 591 53.74 -8.83 45.48
N ILE A 592 53.10 -9.98 45.25
CA ILE A 592 52.04 -10.49 46.12
C ILE A 592 52.73 -10.91 47.41
N GLN A 593 52.47 -10.19 48.52
CA GLN A 593 52.90 -10.63 49.84
C GLN A 593 52.02 -11.80 50.28
N GLU A 594 52.65 -12.95 50.53
CA GLU A 594 51.99 -14.10 51.15
C GLU A 594 51.51 -13.76 52.57
N PRO A 595 50.39 -14.36 53.03
CA PRO A 595 49.86 -14.10 54.36
C PRO A 595 50.79 -14.69 55.44
N VAL A 596 51.21 -13.84 56.38
CA VAL A 596 51.98 -14.21 57.56
C VAL A 596 51.15 -15.14 58.44
N THR A 597 51.64 -16.37 58.63
CA THR A 597 51.13 -17.31 59.64
C THR A 597 51.62 -16.90 61.04
N PRO A 598 50.78 -16.94 62.08
CA PRO A 598 51.18 -16.56 63.44
C PRO A 598 52.09 -17.64 64.08
N PRO A 599 53.04 -17.26 64.96
CA PRO A 599 53.93 -18.21 65.63
C PRO A 599 53.22 -18.97 66.77
N ASP A 600 53.51 -20.26 66.89
CA ASP A 600 53.08 -21.10 68.00
C ASP A 600 53.70 -20.65 69.35
N PRO A 601 52.96 -20.75 70.47
CA PRO A 601 53.43 -20.37 71.81
C PRO A 601 54.43 -21.38 72.40
N PRO A 602 55.25 -20.95 73.39
CA PRO A 602 56.45 -21.67 73.80
C PRO A 602 56.14 -22.92 74.65
N VAL A 603 56.85 -24.01 74.36
CA VAL A 603 56.93 -25.18 75.24
C VAL A 603 58.04 -24.92 76.25
N ASN A 604 57.66 -24.59 77.48
CA ASN A 604 58.55 -24.65 78.64
C ASN A 604 58.54 -26.06 79.22
N ARG A 605 59.69 -26.46 79.79
CA ARG A 605 59.84 -27.66 80.63
C ARG A 605 58.83 -27.73 81.76
#